data_AF-A0A522JK78-F1
#
_entry.id   AF-A0A522JK78-F1
#
_cell.length_a   1.000
_cell.length_b   1.000
_cell.length_c   1.000
_cell.angle_alpha   90.00
_cell.angle_beta   90.00
_cell.angle_gamma   90.00
#
_symmetry.space_group_name_H-M   'P 1'
#
loop_
_entity.id
_entity.type
_entity.pdbx_description
1 polymer ?
#
loop_
_entity_poly.entity_id
_entity_poly.type
_entity_poly.pdbx_seq_one_letter_code
_entity_poly.pdbx_strand_id
1 'polypeptide(L)'
;MMYVRWFVLAIVDLLVTCIAIFPLSLFLPFAAIGRPTLPAWLSWFQTPDNPLDGDEGWRTQHWQWRYRLPAPLATYIGRVGWLVRNPAYGFDMSVLGFDAGAKVAIATRGPSPLGGALVTGWYFATAVNLDGTSAWQLYAVKVWGRKASRVNFGWKLWQTPGRCQFAMSINPFLSV
;
A
#
# COMPACT_ATOMS: atom_id res chain seq x y z
N MET A 1 -7.82 15.39 17.57
CA MET A 1 -7.56 16.02 16.24
C MET A 1 -7.14 14.97 15.20
N MET A 2 -7.91 13.87 15.08
CA MET A 2 -7.55 12.72 14.24
C MET A 2 -7.43 13.07 12.75
N TYR A 3 -8.39 13.83 12.21
CA TYR A 3 -8.42 14.21 10.80
C TYR A 3 -7.31 15.20 10.42
N VAL A 4 -6.95 16.12 11.33
CA VAL A 4 -5.84 17.06 11.11
C VAL A 4 -4.51 16.30 11.07
N ARG A 5 -4.28 15.37 12.00
CA ARG A 5 -3.11 14.47 11.96
C ARG A 5 -3.05 13.74 10.64
N TRP A 6 -4.16 13.10 10.23
CA TRP A 6 -4.21 12.40 8.95
C TRP A 6 -3.87 13.30 7.76
N PHE A 7 -4.44 14.51 7.69
CA PHE A 7 -4.21 15.43 6.57
C PHE A 7 -2.74 15.85 6.45
N VAL A 8 -2.09 16.13 7.57
CA VAL A 8 -0.65 16.45 7.59
C VAL A 8 0.17 15.24 7.11
N LEU A 9 -0.14 14.03 7.60
CA LEU A 9 0.55 12.82 7.17
C LEU A 9 0.28 12.50 5.70
N ALA A 10 -0.90 12.82 5.17
CA ALA A 10 -1.24 12.64 3.77
C ALA A 10 -0.39 13.53 2.84
N ILE A 11 -0.09 14.76 3.26
CA ILE A 11 0.83 15.64 2.53
C ILE A 11 2.25 15.05 2.53
N VAL A 12 2.72 14.56 3.70
CA VAL A 12 4.04 13.94 3.82
C VAL A 12 4.15 12.68 2.97
N ASP A 13 3.14 11.80 3.04
CA ASP A 13 3.04 10.59 2.23
C ASP A 13 3.10 10.92 0.73
N LEU A 14 2.31 11.89 0.27
CA LEU A 14 2.30 12.29 -1.14
C LEU A 14 3.70 12.73 -1.62
N LEU A 15 4.42 13.51 -0.82
CA LEU A 15 5.78 13.95 -1.15
C LEU A 15 6.76 12.77 -1.23
N VAL A 16 6.73 11.87 -0.26
CA VAL A 16 7.60 10.67 -0.24
C VAL A 16 7.26 9.73 -1.39
N THR A 17 5.97 9.51 -1.64
CA THR A 17 5.45 8.70 -2.75
C THR A 17 5.85 9.26 -4.10
N CYS A 18 5.79 10.58 -4.31
CA CYS A 18 6.27 11.21 -5.55
C CYS A 18 7.75 10.88 -5.79
N ILE A 19 8.60 11.07 -4.78
CA ILE A 19 10.05 10.78 -4.87
C ILE A 19 10.31 9.28 -5.07
N ALA A 20 9.52 8.43 -4.41
CA ALA A 20 9.62 6.97 -4.49
C ALA A 20 9.27 6.45 -5.89
N ILE A 21 8.16 6.94 -6.48
CA ILE A 21 7.75 6.60 -7.85
C ILE A 21 8.81 7.11 -8.84
N PHE A 22 9.19 8.38 -8.72
CA PHE A 22 10.22 8.97 -9.57
C PHE A 22 10.97 10.06 -8.80
N PRO A 23 12.31 9.97 -8.69
CA PRO A 23 13.19 9.13 -9.50
C PRO A 23 13.56 7.77 -8.86
N LEU A 24 13.26 7.52 -7.58
CA LEU A 24 13.91 6.43 -6.85
C LEU A 24 13.63 5.04 -7.41
N SER A 25 12.42 4.74 -7.88
CA SER A 25 12.08 3.42 -8.43
C SER A 25 13.00 2.96 -9.55
N LEU A 26 13.61 3.89 -10.31
CA LEU A 26 14.57 3.61 -11.38
C LEU A 26 15.96 3.22 -10.84
N PHE A 27 16.36 3.78 -9.70
CA PHE A 27 17.72 3.60 -9.18
C PHE A 27 17.81 2.55 -8.07
N LEU A 28 16.75 2.38 -7.28
CA LEU A 28 16.71 1.43 -6.16
C LEU A 28 17.04 -0.02 -6.55
N PRO A 29 16.65 -0.56 -7.72
CA PRO A 29 17.04 -1.91 -8.13
C PRO A 29 18.56 -2.13 -8.16
N PHE A 30 19.37 -1.10 -8.45
CA PHE A 30 20.83 -1.20 -8.43
C PHE A 30 21.39 -1.40 -7.02
N ALA A 31 20.70 -0.91 -5.99
CA ALA A 31 21.08 -1.13 -4.59
C ALA A 31 20.80 -2.57 -4.10
N ALA A 32 20.13 -3.39 -4.91
CA ALA A 32 19.78 -4.78 -4.61
C ALA A 32 20.33 -5.79 -5.63
N ILE A 33 21.40 -5.45 -6.37
CA ILE A 33 22.07 -6.41 -7.25
C ILE A 33 22.57 -7.60 -6.43
N GLY A 34 22.21 -8.82 -6.86
CA GLY A 34 22.55 -10.06 -6.15
C GLY A 34 21.78 -10.27 -4.84
N ARG A 35 20.75 -9.46 -4.56
CA ARG A 35 19.93 -9.55 -3.34
C ARG A 35 18.44 -9.54 -3.66
N PRO A 36 17.59 -10.15 -2.82
CA PRO A 36 16.14 -10.11 -2.99
C PRO A 36 15.53 -8.77 -2.53
N THR A 37 16.21 -8.04 -1.65
CA THR A 37 15.70 -6.83 -0.98
C THR A 37 16.74 -5.70 -0.95
N LEU A 38 16.27 -4.48 -0.75
CA LEU A 38 17.07 -3.29 -0.49
C LEU A 38 17.77 -3.38 0.87
N PRO A 39 18.91 -2.68 1.05
CA PRO A 39 19.51 -2.46 2.36
C PRO A 39 18.53 -1.84 3.36
N ALA A 40 18.72 -2.10 4.66
CA ALA A 40 17.80 -1.69 5.72
C ALA A 40 17.46 -0.18 5.72
N TRP A 41 18.42 0.68 5.40
CA TRP A 41 18.22 2.13 5.34
C TRP A 41 17.38 2.59 4.14
N LEU A 42 17.21 1.74 3.13
CA LEU A 42 16.31 1.95 1.98
C LEU A 42 15.00 1.16 2.10
N SER A 43 14.80 0.44 3.21
CA SER A 43 13.64 -0.45 3.39
C SER A 43 12.29 0.29 3.34
N TRP A 44 12.29 1.62 3.56
CA TRP A 44 11.13 2.47 3.43
C TRP A 44 10.50 2.44 2.03
N PHE A 45 11.30 2.20 0.99
CA PHE A 45 10.85 2.25 -0.40
C PHE A 45 10.46 0.90 -0.99
N GLN A 46 10.53 -0.18 -0.20
CA GLN A 46 10.08 -1.50 -0.62
C GLN A 46 8.94 -2.00 0.26
N THR A 47 8.31 -3.08 -0.18
CA THR A 47 7.37 -3.86 0.62
C THR A 47 8.10 -4.57 1.76
N PRO A 48 7.57 -4.57 3.00
CA PRO A 48 8.20 -5.23 4.13
C PRO A 48 8.06 -6.77 4.09
N ASP A 49 7.07 -7.27 3.37
CA ASP A 49 6.62 -8.66 3.34
C ASP A 49 7.01 -9.42 2.06
N ASN A 50 7.47 -8.71 1.04
CA ASN A 50 7.80 -9.29 -0.27
C ASN A 50 9.16 -8.81 -0.79
N PRO A 51 9.89 -9.65 -1.54
CA PRO A 51 11.12 -9.23 -2.22
C PRO A 51 10.81 -8.22 -3.33
N LEU A 52 11.85 -7.58 -3.89
CA LEU A 52 11.71 -6.67 -5.04
C LEU A 52 11.18 -7.38 -6.30
N ASP A 53 11.34 -8.69 -6.37
CA ASP A 53 10.79 -9.54 -7.41
C ASP A 53 9.27 -9.76 -7.27
N GLY A 54 8.66 -9.16 -6.25
CA GLY A 54 7.22 -9.11 -5.98
C GLY A 54 6.61 -10.39 -5.44
N ASP A 55 5.30 -10.32 -5.20
CA ASP A 55 4.49 -11.47 -4.82
C ASP A 55 4.21 -12.42 -6.00
N GLU A 56 3.53 -13.53 -5.72
CA GLU A 56 3.15 -14.49 -6.75
C GLU A 56 2.28 -13.85 -7.86
N GLY A 57 1.33 -12.99 -7.48
CA GLY A 57 0.45 -12.30 -8.43
C GLY A 57 1.24 -11.39 -9.39
N TRP A 58 2.22 -10.65 -8.88
CA TRP A 58 3.13 -9.85 -9.69
C TRP A 58 3.88 -10.72 -10.70
N ARG A 59 4.48 -11.81 -10.25
CA ARG A 59 5.26 -12.70 -11.10
C ARG A 59 4.43 -13.46 -12.14
N THR A 60 3.17 -13.74 -11.86
CA THR A 60 2.29 -14.58 -12.70
C THR A 60 1.33 -13.77 -13.57
N GLN A 61 1.00 -12.54 -13.20
CA GLN A 61 0.00 -11.73 -13.91
C GLN A 61 0.59 -10.46 -14.52
N HIS A 62 1.59 -9.85 -13.88
CA HIS A 62 2.08 -8.54 -14.28
C HIS A 62 3.44 -8.63 -14.97
N TRP A 63 4.40 -9.34 -14.39
CA TRP A 63 5.77 -9.44 -14.87
C TRP A 63 5.95 -10.48 -16.00
N GLN A 64 4.99 -10.56 -16.93
CA GLN A 64 5.02 -11.55 -18.02
C GLN A 64 6.05 -11.22 -19.11
N TRP A 65 6.47 -9.95 -19.23
CA TRP A 65 7.53 -9.56 -20.17
C TRP A 65 8.90 -10.19 -19.84
N ARG A 66 9.07 -10.78 -18.66
CA ARG A 66 10.31 -11.49 -18.30
C ARG A 66 10.66 -12.65 -19.24
N TYR A 67 9.66 -13.21 -19.91
CA TYR A 67 9.84 -14.27 -20.90
C TYR A 67 10.24 -13.74 -22.30
N ARG A 68 10.24 -12.42 -22.49
CA ARG A 68 10.51 -11.77 -23.79
C ARG A 68 11.79 -10.91 -23.79
N LEU A 69 12.44 -10.74 -22.65
CA LEU A 69 13.61 -9.88 -22.49
C LEU A 69 14.79 -10.68 -21.91
N PRO A 70 16.05 -10.25 -22.14
CA PRO A 70 17.21 -10.81 -21.45
C PRO A 70 17.01 -10.76 -19.93
N ALA A 71 17.39 -11.83 -19.23
CA ALA A 71 17.13 -12.01 -17.80
C ALA A 71 17.53 -10.78 -16.93
N PRO A 72 18.71 -10.14 -17.10
CA PRO A 72 19.06 -8.97 -16.30
C PRO A 72 18.12 -7.79 -16.50
N LEU A 73 17.73 -7.52 -17.75
CA LEU A 73 16.81 -6.44 -18.10
C LEU A 73 15.39 -6.75 -17.62
N ALA A 74 14.95 -8.00 -17.76
CA ALA A 74 13.68 -8.48 -17.26
C ALA A 74 13.56 -8.27 -15.74
N THR A 75 14.59 -8.65 -14.97
CA THR A 75 14.66 -8.43 -13.52
C THR A 75 14.64 -6.96 -13.15
N TYR A 76 15.45 -6.14 -13.82
CA TYR A 76 15.44 -4.69 -13.58
C TYR A 76 14.05 -4.09 -13.77
N ILE A 77 13.42 -4.29 -14.93
CA ILE A 77 12.10 -3.73 -15.23
C ILE A 77 11.03 -4.28 -14.29
N GLY A 78 11.12 -5.58 -13.93
CA GLY A 78 10.23 -6.20 -12.95
C GLY A 78 10.28 -5.53 -11.59
N ARG A 79 11.50 -5.26 -11.08
CA ARG A 79 11.72 -4.60 -9.79
C ARG A 79 11.29 -3.13 -9.82
N VAL A 80 11.59 -2.40 -10.90
CA VAL A 80 11.08 -1.03 -11.12
C VAL A 80 9.54 -1.03 -11.04
N GLY A 81 8.89 -1.93 -11.78
CA GLY A 81 7.43 -2.04 -11.80
C GLY A 81 6.83 -2.36 -10.43
N TRP A 82 7.48 -3.24 -9.64
CA TRP A 82 7.05 -3.55 -8.28
C TRP A 82 7.15 -2.35 -7.35
N LEU A 83 8.25 -1.59 -7.43
CA LEU A 83 8.47 -0.37 -6.64
C LEU A 83 7.48 0.73 -7.02
N VAL A 84 7.17 0.91 -8.31
CA VAL A 84 6.15 1.87 -8.78
C VAL A 84 4.75 1.47 -8.31
N ARG A 85 4.46 0.17 -8.24
CA ARG A 85 3.16 -0.34 -7.74
C ARG A 85 2.99 -0.16 -6.23
N ASN A 86 4.08 -0.25 -5.48
CA ASN A 86 4.11 -0.17 -4.03
C ASN A 86 5.09 0.92 -3.56
N PRO A 87 4.90 2.18 -3.98
CA PRO A 87 5.84 3.24 -3.67
C PRO A 87 5.80 3.51 -2.17
N ALA A 88 6.97 3.65 -1.54
CA ALA A 88 7.09 4.00 -0.13
C ALA A 88 6.31 3.10 0.85
N TYR A 89 5.97 1.85 0.48
CA TYR A 89 5.16 0.97 1.35
C TYR A 89 5.78 0.83 2.75
N GLY A 90 7.09 0.58 2.81
CA GLY A 90 7.81 0.48 4.07
C GLY A 90 7.70 1.75 4.93
N PHE A 91 7.64 2.94 4.32
CA PHE A 91 7.40 4.20 5.01
C PHE A 91 5.97 4.29 5.57
N ASP A 92 4.95 3.94 4.77
CA ASP A 92 3.54 3.92 5.20
C ASP A 92 3.30 3.00 6.38
N MET A 93 4.03 1.89 6.42
CA MET A 93 4.02 0.95 7.54
C MET A 93 4.85 1.49 8.70
N SER A 94 6.15 1.72 8.53
CA SER A 94 7.08 1.94 9.65
C SER A 94 6.99 3.33 10.26
N VAL A 95 6.69 4.37 9.47
CA VAL A 95 6.68 5.76 9.95
C VAL A 95 5.25 6.25 10.15
N LEU A 96 4.37 6.06 9.17
CA LEU A 96 3.01 6.61 9.21
C LEU A 96 1.96 5.69 9.83
N GLY A 97 2.30 4.41 10.02
CA GLY A 97 1.37 3.39 10.47
C GLY A 97 0.76 3.67 11.84
N PHE A 98 -0.41 3.07 12.06
CA PHE A 98 -1.12 3.12 13.32
C PHE A 98 -1.00 1.77 14.03
N ASP A 99 -0.54 1.78 15.29
CA ASP A 99 -0.48 0.58 16.12
C ASP A 99 -1.83 0.34 16.79
N ALA A 100 -2.62 -0.57 16.24
CA ALA A 100 -3.89 -0.96 16.82
C ALA A 100 -3.65 -1.99 17.95
N GLY A 101 -3.84 -1.56 19.19
CA GLY A 101 -3.65 -2.41 20.37
C GLY A 101 -4.65 -3.56 20.44
N ALA A 102 -4.34 -4.61 21.21
CA ALA A 102 -5.20 -5.80 21.32
C ALA A 102 -6.63 -5.52 21.80
N LYS A 103 -6.84 -4.42 22.53
CA LYS A 103 -8.14 -3.98 23.07
C LYS A 103 -8.67 -2.71 22.37
N VAL A 104 -8.22 -2.41 21.16
CA VAL A 104 -8.68 -1.23 20.41
C VAL A 104 -10.20 -1.32 20.17
N ALA A 105 -10.91 -0.22 20.40
CA ALA A 105 -12.33 -0.14 20.09
C ALA A 105 -12.51 0.19 18.61
N ILE A 106 -13.17 -0.70 17.85
CA ILE A 106 -13.49 -0.50 16.44
C ILE A 106 -14.98 -0.24 16.27
N ALA A 107 -15.33 0.84 15.57
CA ALA A 107 -16.70 1.09 15.13
C ALA A 107 -16.72 1.22 13.60
N THR A 108 -17.60 0.45 12.95
CA THR A 108 -17.71 0.37 11.48
C THR A 108 -19.12 0.72 11.02
N ARG A 109 -19.23 1.42 9.89
CA ARG A 109 -20.49 1.77 9.22
C ARG A 109 -20.38 1.51 7.73
N GLY A 110 -21.46 1.06 7.09
CA GLY A 110 -21.53 0.90 5.62
C GLY A 110 -21.70 -0.55 5.16
N PRO A 111 -22.14 -0.77 3.91
CA PRO A 111 -22.59 -2.08 3.43
C PRO A 111 -21.49 -2.96 2.78
N SER A 112 -20.25 -2.48 2.64
CA SER A 112 -19.20 -3.23 1.92
C SER A 112 -18.48 -4.25 2.80
N PRO A 113 -18.11 -5.44 2.28
CA PRO A 113 -17.25 -6.37 3.00
C PRO A 113 -15.87 -5.77 3.30
N LEU A 114 -15.28 -6.19 4.41
CA LEU A 114 -13.90 -5.86 4.78
C LEU A 114 -12.93 -6.54 3.79
N GLY A 115 -11.87 -5.83 3.37
CA GLY A 115 -10.67 -6.48 2.81
C GLY A 115 -10.66 -6.75 1.30
N GLY A 116 -10.59 -5.70 0.48
CA GLY A 116 -10.04 -5.81 -0.88
C GLY A 116 -10.94 -6.39 -1.98
N ALA A 117 -12.11 -6.95 -1.63
CA ALA A 117 -13.06 -7.47 -2.61
C ALA A 117 -13.57 -6.39 -3.59
N LEU A 118 -13.72 -6.74 -4.86
CA LEU A 118 -14.25 -5.86 -5.91
C LEU A 118 -15.78 -5.92 -5.96
N VAL A 119 -16.43 -5.53 -4.86
CA VAL A 119 -17.89 -5.47 -4.75
C VAL A 119 -18.30 -4.03 -4.48
N THR A 120 -19.33 -3.54 -5.18
CA THR A 120 -19.83 -2.17 -4.97
C THR A 120 -20.26 -1.96 -3.52
N GLY A 121 -19.70 -0.95 -2.88
CA GLY A 121 -20.04 -0.57 -1.51
C GLY A 121 -19.02 0.38 -0.91
N TRP A 122 -19.26 0.77 0.33
CA TRP A 122 -18.29 1.49 1.13
C TRP A 122 -18.34 1.02 2.58
N TYR A 123 -17.28 1.32 3.34
CA TYR A 123 -17.37 1.36 4.79
C TYR A 123 -16.49 2.48 5.34
N PHE A 124 -16.89 2.97 6.51
CA PHE A 124 -16.14 3.90 7.33
C PHE A 124 -15.89 3.26 8.69
N ALA A 125 -14.63 3.15 9.09
CA ALA A 125 -14.23 2.60 10.37
C ALA A 125 -13.45 3.63 11.19
N THR A 126 -13.59 3.56 12.51
CA THR A 126 -12.78 4.31 13.46
C THR A 126 -12.19 3.34 14.48
N ALA A 127 -10.98 3.63 14.92
CA ALA A 127 -10.23 2.88 15.90
C ALA A 127 -9.76 3.83 17.00
N VAL A 128 -9.95 3.45 18.27
CA VAL A 128 -9.46 4.21 19.43
C VAL A 128 -8.77 3.25 20.40
N ASN A 129 -7.49 3.47 20.64
CA ASN A 129 -6.70 2.75 21.62
C ASN A 129 -7.03 3.23 23.04
N LEU A 130 -6.61 2.45 24.05
CA LEU A 130 -6.79 2.80 25.47
C LEU A 130 -6.06 4.07 25.88
N ASP A 131 -4.96 4.41 25.19
CA ASP A 131 -4.19 5.64 25.40
C ASP A 131 -4.82 6.87 24.70
N GLY A 132 -5.96 6.69 24.04
CA GLY A 132 -6.67 7.75 23.29
C GLY A 132 -6.12 8.01 21.89
N THR A 133 -5.06 7.32 21.45
CA THR A 133 -4.63 7.40 20.05
C THR A 133 -5.70 6.80 19.15
N SER A 134 -5.94 7.45 18.01
CA SER A 134 -7.07 7.12 17.16
C SER A 134 -6.72 7.13 15.68
N ALA A 135 -7.36 6.26 14.93
CA ALA A 135 -7.28 6.19 13.47
C ALA A 135 -8.66 6.02 12.85
N TRP A 136 -8.75 6.26 11.55
CA TRP A 136 -9.96 6.05 10.78
C TRP A 136 -9.63 5.40 9.44
N GLN A 137 -10.65 4.87 8.79
CA GLN A 137 -10.56 4.37 7.43
C GLN A 137 -11.82 4.66 6.65
N LEU A 138 -11.68 5.20 5.45
CA LEU A 138 -12.72 5.17 4.43
C LEU A 138 -12.28 4.24 3.31
N TYR A 139 -13.07 3.22 3.04
CA TYR A 139 -12.87 2.33 1.91
C TYR A 139 -14.13 2.32 1.07
N ALA A 140 -14.01 2.55 -0.24
CA ALA A 140 -15.14 2.49 -1.14
C ALA A 140 -14.74 1.86 -2.47
N VAL A 141 -15.65 1.06 -3.02
CA VAL A 141 -15.53 0.38 -4.30
C VAL A 141 -16.79 0.65 -5.10
N LYS A 142 -16.63 0.98 -6.38
CA LYS A 142 -17.72 1.07 -7.34
C LYS A 142 -17.41 0.19 -8.53
N VAL A 143 -18.21 -0.85 -8.73
CA VAL A 143 -18.14 -1.71 -9.92
C VAL A 143 -19.03 -1.11 -11.02
N TRP A 144 -18.51 -1.06 -12.24
CA TRP A 144 -19.23 -0.70 -13.45
C TRP A 144 -18.86 -1.68 -14.58
N GLY A 145 -19.77 -2.60 -14.90
CA GLY A 145 -19.50 -3.67 -15.87
C GLY A 145 -18.32 -4.55 -15.44
N ARG A 146 -17.31 -4.70 -16.31
CA ARG A 146 -16.07 -5.47 -16.05
C ARG A 146 -14.94 -4.66 -15.41
N LYS A 147 -15.27 -3.49 -14.87
CA LYS A 147 -14.31 -2.55 -14.30
C LYS A 147 -14.77 -2.09 -12.93
N ALA A 148 -13.82 -1.64 -12.12
CA ALA A 148 -14.13 -1.05 -10.82
C ALA A 148 -13.21 0.14 -10.51
N SER A 149 -13.74 1.07 -9.73
CA SER A 149 -12.97 2.10 -9.04
C SER A 149 -12.90 1.78 -7.56
N ARG A 150 -11.76 2.09 -6.92
CA ARG A 150 -11.56 1.91 -5.49
C ARG A 150 -10.84 3.10 -4.88
N VAL A 151 -11.25 3.49 -3.69
CA VAL A 151 -10.52 4.43 -2.83
C VAL A 151 -10.28 3.81 -1.46
N ASN A 152 -9.14 4.14 -0.86
CA ASN A 152 -8.83 3.80 0.51
C ASN A 152 -8.04 4.93 1.16
N PHE A 153 -8.64 5.55 2.18
CA PHE A 153 -8.07 6.66 2.92
C PHE A 153 -8.00 6.33 4.41
N GLY A 154 -6.95 6.80 5.08
CA GLY A 154 -6.77 6.64 6.51
C GLY A 154 -5.75 5.56 6.82
N TRP A 155 -6.10 4.62 7.70
CA TRP A 155 -5.28 3.46 8.03
C TRP A 155 -6.04 2.18 7.71
N LYS A 156 -5.37 1.13 7.25
CA LYS A 156 -5.98 -0.16 6.92
C LYS A 156 -6.41 -0.92 8.19
N LEU A 157 -7.52 -0.52 8.78
CA LEU A 157 -8.04 -1.02 10.06
C LEU A 157 -8.48 -2.49 10.03
N TRP A 158 -8.64 -3.10 8.85
CA TRP A 158 -8.82 -4.55 8.73
C TRP A 158 -7.57 -5.36 9.14
N GLN A 159 -6.42 -4.71 9.39
CA GLN A 159 -5.22 -5.35 9.94
C GLN A 159 -5.21 -5.35 11.49
N THR A 160 -6.31 -4.98 12.12
CA THR A 160 -6.44 -4.93 13.58
C THR A 160 -6.64 -6.34 14.17
N PRO A 161 -5.98 -6.69 15.29
CA PRO A 161 -4.94 -5.92 15.98
C PRO A 161 -3.59 -6.00 15.26
N GLY A 162 -2.75 -4.97 15.42
CA GLY A 162 -1.42 -4.90 14.81
C GLY A 162 -1.14 -3.57 14.09
N ARG A 163 -0.08 -3.56 13.29
CA ARG A 163 0.33 -2.38 12.52
C ARG A 163 -0.58 -2.18 11.31
N CYS A 164 -1.37 -1.11 11.34
CA CYS A 164 -2.23 -0.72 10.24
C CYS A 164 -1.48 0.24 9.30
N GLN A 165 -1.37 -0.13 8.02
CA GLN A 165 -0.72 0.71 7.00
C GLN A 165 -1.48 2.03 6.81
N PHE A 166 -0.75 3.14 6.69
CA PHE A 166 -1.32 4.38 6.16
C PHE A 166 -1.73 4.21 4.69
N ALA A 167 -2.86 4.78 4.28
CA ALA A 167 -3.37 4.62 2.92
C ALA A 167 -3.92 5.93 2.37
N MET A 168 -3.44 6.28 1.17
CA MET A 168 -3.92 7.39 0.33
C MET A 168 -4.20 6.94 -1.11
N SER A 169 -4.77 5.74 -1.27
CA SER A 169 -4.85 5.10 -2.60
C SER A 169 -6.14 5.45 -3.33
N ILE A 170 -6.02 5.83 -4.60
CA ILE A 170 -7.11 5.97 -5.56
C ILE A 170 -6.78 5.10 -6.77
N ASN A 171 -7.60 4.08 -7.00
CA ASN A 171 -7.47 3.17 -8.14
C ASN A 171 -8.70 3.35 -9.04
N PRO A 172 -8.62 4.23 -10.05
CA PRO A 172 -9.77 4.54 -10.91
C PRO A 172 -10.15 3.39 -11.86
N PHE A 173 -9.19 2.51 -12.16
CA PHE A 173 -9.36 1.44 -13.15
C PHE A 173 -8.81 0.10 -12.65
N LEU A 174 -9.69 -0.73 -12.09
CA LEU A 174 -9.45 -2.13 -11.76
C LEU A 174 -10.23 -3.01 -12.74
N SER A 175 -9.67 -4.17 -13.10
CA SER A 175 -10.41 -5.21 -13.82
C SER A 175 -11.04 -6.15 -12.80
N VAL A 176 -12.32 -6.49 -13.02
CA VAL A 176 -13.10 -7.46 -12.24
C VAL A 176 -13.05 -8.82 -12.91
#